data_AF-A0AAQ4EUE4-F1
#
_entry.id   AF-A0AAQ4EUE4-F1
#
_cell.length_a   1.000
_cell.length_b   1.000
_cell.length_c   1.000
_cell.angle_alpha   90.00
_cell.angle_beta   90.00
_cell.angle_gamma   90.00
#
_symmetry.space_group_name_H-M   'P 1'
#
loop_
_entity.id
_entity.type
_entity.pdbx_description
1 polymer ?
#
loop_
_entity_poly.entity_id
_entity_poly.type
_entity_poly.pdbx_seq_one_letter_code
_entity_poly.pdbx_strand_id
1 'polypeptide(L)' 'MRLLALHYGADLVYTEELIDYRLLKCQRIDNKVLGTIDFVDDDHQIVFRTCEKEKGRNILQIGTCNPERAVQVAKLV' A
#
# COMPACT_ATOMS: atom_id res chain seq x y z
N MET A 1 -10.55 7.46 1.06
CA MET A 1 -11.63 6.70 0.38
C MET A 1 -11.81 5.29 0.95
N ARG A 2 -10.77 4.44 1.02
CA ARG A 2 -10.89 3.05 1.52
C ARG A 2 -11.56 2.93 2.89
N LEU A 3 -11.10 3.66 3.90
CA LEU A 3 -11.70 3.63 5.24
C LEU A 3 -13.17 4.05 5.26
N LEU A 4 -13.57 4.99 4.39
CA LEU A 4 -14.95 5.43 4.28
C LEU A 4 -15.83 4.33 3.65
N ALA A 5 -15.32 3.63 2.64
CA ALA A 5 -16.01 2.49 2.05
C ALA A 5 -16.21 1.36 3.08
N LEU A 6 -15.17 1.03 3.85
CA LEU A 6 -15.28 0.06 4.95
C LEU A 6 -16.31 0.51 6.00
N HIS A 7 -16.35 1.79 6.33
CA HIS A 7 -17.35 2.34 7.25
C HIS A 7 -18.79 2.18 6.74
N TYR A 8 -19.00 2.29 5.42
CA TYR A 8 -20.30 2.08 4.80
C TYR A 8 -20.61 0.61 4.44
N GLY A 9 -19.82 -0.35 4.94
CA GLY A 9 -20.13 -1.77 4.84
C GLY A 9 -19.47 -2.51 3.67
N ALA A 10 -18.44 -1.94 3.03
CA ALA A 10 -17.64 -2.71 2.08
C ALA A 10 -16.84 -3.80 2.82
N ASP A 11 -16.85 -5.04 2.29
CA ASP A 11 -16.09 -6.16 2.84
C ASP A 11 -14.59 -6.03 2.56
N LEU A 12 -14.25 -5.64 1.34
CA LEU A 12 -12.89 -5.47 0.84
C LEU A 12 -12.72 -4.10 0.18
N VAL A 13 -11.49 -3.58 0.21
CA VAL A 13 -11.13 -2.32 -0.44
C VAL A 13 -9.83 -2.48 -1.20
N TYR A 14 -9.84 -2.07 -2.46
CA TYR A 14 -8.63 -2.05 -3.29
C TYR A 14 -7.92 -0.70 -3.17
N THR A 15 -6.60 -0.70 -3.28
CA THR A 15 -5.83 0.52 -3.52
C THR A 15 -6.04 1.00 -4.95
N GLU A 16 -5.58 2.22 -5.25
CA GLU A 16 -5.27 2.56 -6.65
C GLU A 16 -4.18 1.63 -7.20
N GLU A 17 -4.06 1.54 -8.52
CA GLU A 17 -2.96 0.79 -9.14
C GLU A 17 -1.63 1.49 -8.87
N LEU A 18 -0.69 0.77 -8.25
CA LEU A 18 0.65 1.25 -7.99
C LEU A 18 1.68 0.49 -8.83
N ILE A 19 2.53 1.23 -9.54
CA ILE A 19 3.55 0.65 -10.42
C ILE A 19 4.67 0.00 -9.59
N ASP A 20 5.02 -1.24 -9.94
CA ASP A 20 6.05 -2.03 -9.26
C ASP A 20 7.39 -1.29 -9.11
N TYR A 21 7.87 -0.63 -10.16
CA TYR A 21 9.10 0.17 -10.15
C TYR A 21 9.11 1.24 -9.07
N ARG A 22 7.95 1.84 -8.76
CA ARG A 22 7.87 2.89 -7.75
C ARG A 22 7.80 2.29 -6.35
N LEU A 23 7.04 1.21 -6.17
CA LEU A 23 6.94 0.50 -4.89
C LEU A 23 8.28 -0.10 -4.45
N LEU A 24 9.08 -0.65 -5.37
CA LEU A 24 10.38 -1.23 -5.05
C LEU A 24 11.44 -0.21 -4.58
N LYS A 25 11.23 1.08 -4.85
CA LYS A 25 12.06 2.17 -4.34
C LYS A 25 11.61 2.68 -2.97
N CYS A 26 10.52 2.14 -2.43
CA CYS A 26 9.96 2.63 -1.18
C CYS A 26 10.64 2.02 0.03
N GLN A 27 10.77 2.82 1.09
CA GLN A 27 11.10 2.38 2.43
C GLN A 27 9.84 2.29 3.27
N ARG A 28 9.72 1.21 4.05
CA ARG A 28 8.61 1.01 4.99
C ARG A 28 8.91 1.76 6.31
N ILE A 29 8.10 2.75 6.62
CA ILE A 29 8.23 3.61 7.80
C ILE A 29 7.02 3.41 8.71
N ASP A 30 7.28 3.17 10.00
CA ASP A 30 6.25 3.18 11.04
C ASP A 30 6.00 4.62 11.51
N ASN A 31 4.87 5.20 11.10
CA ASN A 31 4.49 6.56 11.43
C ASN A 31 3.65 6.58 12.71
N LYS A 32 4.35 6.72 13.84
CA LYS A 32 3.76 6.73 15.18
C LYS A 32 2.81 7.91 15.45
N VAL A 33 2.99 9.04 14.74
CA VAL A 33 2.13 10.23 14.92
C VAL A 33 0.73 9.96 14.38
N LEU A 34 0.64 9.26 13.24
CA LEU A 34 -0.64 8.95 12.59
C LEU A 34 -1.15 7.54 12.88
N GLY A 35 -0.30 6.67 13.45
CA GLY A 35 -0.62 5.24 13.63
C GLY A 35 -0.74 4.50 12.30
N THR A 36 0.12 4.85 11.33
CA THR A 36 0.10 4.31 9.97
C THR A 36 1.43 3.63 9.62
N ILE A 37 1.38 2.75 8.62
CA ILE A 37 2.56 2.25 7.92
C ILE A 37 2.62 2.98 6.58
N ASP A 38 3.73 3.66 6.34
CA ASP A 38 3.96 4.48 5.16
C ASP A 38 5.08 3.85 4.31
N PHE A 39 4.84 3.72 3.01
CA PHE A 39 5.83 3.35 2.01
C PHE A 39 6.25 4.62 1.29
N VAL A 40 7.47 5.06 1.54
CA VAL A 40 7.98 6.37 1.12
C VAL A 40 9.12 6.19 0.12
N ASP A 41 9.04 6.84 -1.04
CA ASP A 41 10.09 6.79 -2.07
C ASP A 41 11.30 7.70 -1.72
N ASP A 42 12.35 7.60 -2.54
CA ASP A 42 13.59 8.38 -2.36
C ASP A 42 13.35 9.92 -2.39
N ASP A 43 12.29 10.37 -3.06
CA ASP A 43 11.85 11.77 -3.14
C ASP A 43 10.99 12.18 -1.92
N HIS A 44 10.95 11.34 -0.88
CA HIS A 44 10.19 11.53 0.35
C HIS A 44 8.66 11.63 0.13
N GLN A 45 8.16 11.10 -0.98
CA GLN A 45 6.73 11.03 -1.27
C GLN A 45 6.13 9.72 -0.76
N ILE A 46 4.93 9.82 -0.18
CA ILE A 46 4.19 8.65 0.28
C ILE A 46 3.53 7.99 -0.93
N VAL A 47 4.02 6.81 -1.30
CA VAL A 47 3.51 6.02 -2.43
C VAL A 47 2.34 5.14 -2.00
N PHE A 48 2.42 4.58 -0.79
CA PHE A 48 1.35 3.80 -0.20
C PHE A 48 1.29 4.04 1.30
N ARG A 49 0.08 4.16 1.83
CA ARG A 49 -0.18 4.29 3.27
C ARG A 49 -1.29 3.36 3.68
N THR A 50 -1.09 2.64 4.77
CA THR A 50 -2.08 1.73 5.37
C THR A 50 -2.15 1.91 6.90
N CYS A 51 -3.20 1.39 7.51
CA CYS A 51 -3.39 1.43 8.97
C CYS A 51 -4.12 0.19 9.48
N GLU A 52 -4.10 -0.02 10.80
CA GLU A 52 -4.68 -1.21 11.43
C GLU A 52 -6.18 -1.40 11.11
N LYS A 53 -6.93 -0.32 10.86
CA LYS A 53 -8.38 -0.37 10.61
C LYS A 53 -8.76 -1.13 9.32
N GLU A 54 -7.89 -1.17 8.33
CA GLU A 54 -8.13 -1.83 7.03
C GLU A 54 -7.33 -3.13 6.85
N LYS A 55 -6.60 -3.55 7.89
CA LYS A 55 -5.83 -4.80 7.89
C LYS A 55 -6.75 -6.01 7.66
N GLY A 56 -6.30 -6.93 6.81
CA GLY A 56 -7.09 -8.09 6.39
C GLY A 56 -8.20 -7.80 5.37
N ARG A 57 -8.43 -6.52 5.02
CA ARG A 57 -9.47 -6.11 4.04
C ARG A 57 -8.94 -5.23 2.92
N ASN A 58 -7.74 -4.68 3.07
CA ASN A 58 -7.07 -3.87 2.06
C ASN A 58 -6.29 -4.76 1.08
N ILE A 59 -6.65 -4.70 -0.20
CA ILE A 59 -6.00 -5.43 -1.30
C ILE A 59 -5.15 -4.46 -2.10
N LEU A 60 -3.84 -4.68 -2.10
CA LEU A 60 -2.91 -3.89 -2.90
C LEU A 60 -2.98 -4.32 -4.37
N GLN A 61 -3.35 -3.39 -5.26
CA GLN A 61 -3.29 -3.59 -6.69
C GLN A 61 -1.94 -3.08 -7.24
N ILE A 62 -1.21 -3.96 -7.91
CA ILE A 62 0.08 -3.62 -8.51
C ILE A 62 0.02 -3.67 -10.04
N GLY A 63 0.59 -2.66 -10.68
CA GLY A 63 0.85 -2.64 -12.12
C GLY A 63 2.26 -3.16 -12.38
N THR A 64 2.39 -4.29 -13.08
CA THR A 64 3.68 -4.91 -13.36
C THR A 64 3.69 -5.63 -14.71
N CYS A 65 4.85 -5.60 -15.37
CA CYS A 65 5.12 -6.36 -16.60
C CYS A 65 6.20 -7.44 -16.38
N ASN A 66 6.60 -7.71 -15.14
CA ASN A 66 7.66 -8.68 -14.82
C ASN A 66 7.27 -9.51 -13.58
N PRO A 67 7.22 -10.84 -13.69
CA PRO A 67 6.77 -11.70 -12.59
C PRO A 67 7.72 -11.66 -11.39
N GLU A 68 9.03 -11.52 -11.58
CA GLU A 68 9.99 -11.47 -10.48
C GLU A 68 9.80 -10.21 -9.63
N ARG A 69 9.60 -9.05 -10.27
CA ARG A 69 9.29 -7.79 -9.57
C ARG A 69 7.95 -7.84 -8.86
N ALA A 70 6.94 -8.46 -9.47
CA ALA A 70 5.64 -8.66 -8.84
C ALA A 70 5.78 -9.38 -7.49
N VAL A 71 6.57 -10.46 -7.44
CA VAL A 71 6.86 -11.22 -6.22
C VAL A 71 7.69 -10.40 -5.23
N GLN A 72 8.65 -9.60 -5.70
CA GLN A 72 9.44 -8.73 -4.83
C GLN A 72 8.56 -7.68 -4.14
N VAL A 73 7.66 -7.02 -4.88
CA VAL A 73 6.70 -6.08 -4.31
C VAL A 73 5.80 -6.79 -3.31
N ALA A 74 5.26 -7.97 -3.64
CA ALA A 74 4.38 -8.72 -2.74
C ALA A 74 5.04 -9.14 -1.42
N LYS A 75 6.38 -9.26 -1.37
CA LYS A 75 7.14 -9.55 -0.14
C LYS A 75 7.46 -8.31 0.70
N LEU A 76 7.38 -7.12 0.10
CA LEU A 76 7.70 -5.84 0.75
C LEU A 76 6.56 -5.35 1.64
N VAL A 77 5.31 -5.60 1.22
CA VAL A 77 4.06 -5.07 1.83
C VAL A 77 3.43 -5.99 2.85
#